data_AF-A0A4R2KVL8-F1
#
_entry.id   AF-A0A4R2KVL8-F1
#
_cell.length_a   1.000
_cell.length_b   1.000
_cell.length_c   1.000
_cell.angle_alpha   90.00
_cell.angle_beta   90.00
_cell.angle_gamma   90.00
#
_symmetry.space_group_name_H-M   'P 1'
#
loop_
_entity.id
_entity.type
_entity.pdbx_description
1 polymer ?
#
loop_
_entity_poly.entity_id
_entity_poly.type
_entity_poly.pdbx_seq_one_letter_code
_entity_poly.pdbx_strand_id
1 'polypeptide(L)'
;MIYKRWTKEETNYLIFNYSRKSIIAIGANLNRTKDSVFKKAKRLGLTTEMKHWIENEINFLVDKWGKKPADDIAKELNRSILSIKKKAIELKLGPERIANGEFLTTGDIGYLLNKNPGLIYRWIKDGIIKGKCFGKKKTLQTKPDHLIIFLKDYPEKWCANKARIDLIKPYFYYKNRADLPDWFTNKVRKDVYYKNSPTGIL
;
A
#
# COMPACT_ATOMS: atom_id res chain seq x y z
N MET A 1 5.86 -37.80 -17.18
CA MET A 1 5.23 -36.73 -18.01
C MET A 1 5.88 -36.74 -19.38
N ILE A 2 5.09 -36.91 -20.45
CA ILE A 2 5.59 -36.91 -21.83
C ILE A 2 5.82 -35.45 -22.27
N TYR A 3 7.04 -35.12 -22.69
CA TYR A 3 7.41 -33.78 -23.15
C TYR A 3 6.98 -33.57 -24.61
N LYS A 4 5.87 -32.87 -24.85
CA LYS A 4 5.41 -32.50 -26.20
C LYS A 4 6.28 -31.38 -26.79
N ARG A 5 7.15 -31.71 -27.75
CA ARG A 5 7.94 -30.73 -28.53
C ARG A 5 7.02 -29.78 -29.31
N TRP A 6 7.46 -28.53 -29.49
CA TRP A 6 6.73 -27.54 -30.29
C TRP A 6 6.95 -27.78 -31.78
N THR A 7 5.88 -27.86 -32.55
CA THR A 7 5.98 -27.92 -34.03
C THR A 7 6.16 -26.52 -34.63
N LYS A 8 6.50 -26.47 -35.93
CA LYS A 8 6.61 -25.19 -36.67
C LYS A 8 5.25 -24.51 -36.77
N GLU A 9 4.20 -25.28 -37.00
CA GLU A 9 2.81 -24.82 -37.13
C GLU A 9 2.31 -24.23 -35.81
N GLU A 10 2.54 -24.92 -34.69
CA GLU A 10 2.21 -24.39 -33.36
C GLU A 10 2.96 -23.09 -33.05
N THR A 11 4.25 -23.02 -33.44
CA THR A 11 5.09 -21.84 -33.25
C THR A 11 4.59 -20.65 -34.09
N ASN A 12 4.26 -20.88 -35.37
CA ASN A 12 3.73 -19.86 -36.26
C ASN A 12 2.35 -19.37 -35.80
N TYR A 13 1.49 -20.28 -35.36
CA TYR A 13 0.19 -19.94 -34.79
C TYR A 13 0.34 -19.06 -33.55
N LEU A 14 1.28 -19.40 -32.66
CA LEU A 14 1.59 -18.60 -31.47
C LEU A 14 2.01 -17.18 -31.85
N ILE A 15 3.00 -17.03 -32.75
CA ILE A 15 3.51 -15.71 -33.19
C ILE A 15 2.38 -14.87 -33.75
N PHE A 16 1.56 -15.44 -34.65
CA PHE A 16 0.47 -14.72 -35.31
C PHE A 16 -0.65 -14.28 -34.35
N ASN A 17 -0.94 -15.08 -33.32
CA ASN A 17 -2.06 -14.83 -32.42
C ASN A 17 -1.67 -14.14 -31.11
N TYR A 18 -0.39 -14.00 -30.78
CA TYR A 18 0.05 -13.56 -29.45
C TYR A 18 -0.48 -12.18 -29.04
N SER A 19 -0.54 -11.23 -29.99
CA SER A 19 -1.09 -9.89 -29.77
C SER A 19 -2.61 -9.80 -29.93
N ARG A 20 -3.27 -10.88 -30.35
CA ARG A 20 -4.69 -10.90 -30.75
C ARG A 20 -5.57 -11.72 -29.81
N LYS A 21 -5.00 -12.71 -29.13
CA LYS A 21 -5.69 -13.67 -28.27
C LYS A 21 -5.03 -13.73 -26.91
N SER A 22 -5.82 -14.04 -25.88
CA SER A 22 -5.27 -14.33 -24.56
C SER A 22 -4.44 -15.62 -24.60
N ILE A 23 -3.42 -15.71 -23.73
CA ILE A 23 -2.59 -16.92 -23.57
C ILE A 23 -3.44 -18.17 -23.29
N ILE A 24 -4.56 -18.01 -22.58
CA ILE A 24 -5.49 -19.10 -22.26
C ILE A 24 -6.17 -19.60 -23.54
N ALA A 25 -6.68 -18.69 -24.38
CA ALA A 25 -7.30 -19.05 -25.65
C ALA A 25 -6.30 -19.72 -26.61
N ILE A 26 -5.07 -19.20 -26.70
CA ILE A 26 -4.00 -19.81 -27.49
C ILE A 26 -3.68 -21.22 -26.96
N GLY A 27 -3.63 -21.40 -25.64
CA GLY A 27 -3.45 -22.71 -25.01
C GLY A 27 -4.54 -23.71 -25.38
N ALA A 28 -5.81 -23.29 -25.32
CA ALA A 28 -6.93 -24.13 -25.73
C ALA A 28 -6.83 -24.54 -27.22
N ASN A 29 -6.53 -23.59 -28.11
CA ASN A 29 -6.38 -23.85 -29.55
C ASN A 29 -5.21 -24.79 -29.89
N LEU A 30 -4.11 -24.73 -29.13
CA LEU A 30 -2.92 -25.56 -29.35
C LEU A 30 -2.93 -26.86 -28.54
N ASN A 31 -3.98 -27.08 -27.73
CA ASN A 31 -4.05 -28.14 -26.73
C ASN A 31 -2.78 -28.15 -25.83
N ARG A 32 -2.45 -26.99 -25.27
CA ARG A 32 -1.29 -26.74 -24.38
C ARG A 32 -1.72 -25.93 -23.16
N THR A 33 -1.02 -26.12 -22.04
CA THR A 33 -1.24 -25.32 -20.84
C THR A 33 -0.79 -23.87 -21.05
N LYS A 34 -1.44 -22.93 -20.35
CA LYS A 34 -1.08 -21.49 -20.35
C LYS A 34 0.42 -21.28 -20.07
N ASP A 35 1.00 -22.08 -19.17
CA ASP A 35 2.41 -22.02 -18.80
C ASP A 35 3.33 -22.47 -19.93
N SER A 36 2.97 -23.52 -20.68
CA SER A 36 3.74 -23.98 -21.83
C SER A 36 3.78 -22.90 -22.92
N VAL A 37 2.62 -22.28 -23.18
CA VAL A 37 2.48 -21.17 -24.14
C VAL A 37 3.30 -19.96 -23.71
N PHE A 38 3.18 -19.53 -22.44
CA PHE A 38 3.94 -18.41 -21.90
C PHE A 38 5.45 -18.63 -21.99
N LYS A 39 5.94 -19.82 -21.59
CA LYS A 39 7.37 -20.16 -21.67
C LYS A 39 7.90 -20.13 -23.10
N LYS A 40 7.12 -20.64 -24.07
CA LYS A 40 7.49 -20.58 -25.49
C LYS A 40 7.50 -19.14 -26.00
N ALA A 41 6.45 -18.36 -25.70
CA ALA A 41 6.37 -16.96 -26.09
C ALA A 41 7.54 -16.13 -25.54
N LYS A 42 7.92 -16.36 -24.28
CA LYS A 42 9.10 -15.74 -23.66
C LYS A 42 10.39 -16.09 -24.40
N ARG A 43 10.60 -17.36 -24.75
CA ARG A 43 11.77 -17.79 -25.55
C ARG A 43 11.81 -17.20 -26.96
N LEU A 44 10.65 -16.85 -27.51
CA LEU A 44 10.51 -16.21 -28.83
C LEU A 44 10.59 -14.67 -28.75
N GLY A 45 10.77 -14.08 -27.57
CA GLY A 45 10.78 -12.62 -27.42
C GLY A 45 9.42 -11.95 -27.63
N LEU A 46 8.31 -12.71 -27.60
CA LEU A 46 6.97 -12.16 -27.80
C LEU A 46 6.42 -11.48 -26.54
N THR A 47 6.99 -11.77 -25.38
CA THR A 47 6.61 -11.14 -24.10
C THR A 47 7.29 -9.79 -23.94
N THR A 48 6.59 -8.80 -23.39
CA THR A 48 7.21 -7.55 -22.94
C THR A 48 8.24 -7.83 -21.84
N GLU A 49 9.40 -7.20 -21.91
CA GLU A 49 10.41 -7.31 -20.86
C GLU A 49 9.89 -6.72 -19.54
N MET A 50 10.27 -7.36 -18.43
CA MET A 50 9.86 -6.88 -17.12
C MET A 50 10.70 -5.65 -16.76
N LYS A 51 10.09 -4.46 -16.81
CA LYS A 51 10.77 -3.20 -16.45
C LYS A 51 11.23 -3.26 -14.98
N HIS A 52 12.54 -3.34 -14.76
CA HIS A 52 13.14 -3.31 -13.43
C HIS A 52 12.92 -1.95 -12.76
N TRP A 53 12.64 -1.96 -11.46
CA TRP A 53 12.52 -0.73 -10.67
C TRP A 53 13.91 -0.14 -10.45
N ILE A 54 14.11 1.11 -10.86
CA ILE A 54 15.32 1.86 -10.54
C ILE A 54 15.11 2.73 -9.30
N GLU A 55 16.21 3.10 -8.65
CA GLU A 55 16.20 3.84 -7.37
C GLU A 55 15.37 5.13 -7.46
N ASN A 56 15.50 5.89 -8.55
CA ASN A 56 14.74 7.12 -8.77
C ASN A 56 13.22 6.87 -8.85
N GLU A 57 12.78 5.78 -9.48
CA GLU A 57 11.35 5.43 -9.53
C GLU A 57 10.84 5.01 -8.15
N ILE A 58 11.67 4.31 -7.36
CA ILE A 58 11.34 3.92 -5.99
C ILE A 58 11.19 5.17 -5.12
N ASN A 59 12.17 6.08 -5.15
CA ASN A 59 12.13 7.31 -4.38
C ASN A 59 10.94 8.19 -4.77
N PHE A 60 10.65 8.28 -6.07
CA PHE A 60 9.46 8.98 -6.56
C PHE A 60 8.17 8.33 -6.03
N LEU A 61 8.04 6.99 -6.11
CA LEU A 61 6.87 6.29 -5.59
C LEU A 61 6.70 6.56 -4.09
N VAL A 62 7.77 6.44 -3.30
CA VAL A 62 7.73 6.69 -1.85
C VAL A 62 7.30 8.12 -1.53
N ASP A 63 7.83 9.12 -2.25
CA ASP A 63 7.46 10.52 -2.04
C ASP A 63 6.00 10.81 -2.43
N LYS A 64 5.52 10.24 -3.54
CA LYS A 64 4.19 10.53 -4.08
C LYS A 64 3.08 9.62 -3.58
N TRP A 65 3.39 8.48 -2.95
CA TRP A 65 2.38 7.55 -2.46
C TRP A 65 1.46 8.23 -1.45
N GLY A 66 0.15 8.14 -1.69
CA GLY A 66 -0.83 8.95 -0.99
C GLY A 66 -0.96 10.35 -1.59
N LYS A 67 0.14 11.09 -1.76
CA LYS A 67 0.11 12.48 -2.29
C LYS A 67 -0.60 12.60 -3.64
N LYS A 68 -0.46 11.58 -4.48
CA LYS A 68 -1.12 11.45 -5.78
C LYS A 68 -1.91 10.14 -5.87
N PRO A 69 -3.01 10.11 -6.64
CA PRO A 69 -3.65 8.88 -7.01
C PRO A 69 -2.66 7.89 -7.65
N ALA A 70 -2.76 6.60 -7.33
CA ALA A 70 -1.88 5.58 -7.89
C ALA A 70 -1.93 5.51 -9.43
N ASP A 71 -3.04 5.94 -10.04
CA ASP A 71 -3.19 6.06 -11.49
C ASP A 71 -2.27 7.15 -12.09
N ASP A 72 -2.15 8.29 -11.41
CA ASP A 72 -1.28 9.38 -11.88
C ASP A 72 0.20 9.03 -11.68
N ILE A 73 0.53 8.38 -10.57
CA ILE A 73 1.87 7.82 -10.34
C ILE A 73 2.20 6.79 -11.42
N ALA A 74 1.24 5.95 -11.82
CA ALA A 74 1.42 4.95 -12.87
C ALA A 74 1.72 5.58 -14.24
N LYS A 75 1.00 6.65 -14.60
CA LYS A 75 1.26 7.42 -15.83
C LYS A 75 2.65 8.07 -15.82
N GLU A 76 3.00 8.74 -14.72
CA GLU A 76 4.28 9.46 -14.60
C GLU A 76 5.49 8.50 -14.61
N LEU A 77 5.37 7.31 -14.01
CA LEU A 77 6.42 6.29 -14.04
C LEU A 77 6.40 5.41 -15.30
N ASN A 78 5.41 5.61 -16.18
CA ASN A 78 5.11 4.72 -17.32
C ASN A 78 5.11 3.24 -16.90
N ARG A 79 4.27 2.93 -15.90
CA ARG A 79 4.08 1.59 -15.32
C ARG A 79 2.60 1.29 -15.19
N SER A 80 2.24 0.02 -15.07
CA SER A 80 0.85 -0.34 -14.76
C SER A 80 0.50 -0.02 -13.31
N ILE A 81 -0.76 0.35 -13.04
CA ILE A 81 -1.28 0.58 -11.69
C ILE A 81 -1.02 -0.64 -10.78
N LEU A 82 -1.14 -1.85 -11.33
CA LEU A 82 -0.83 -3.09 -10.61
C LEU A 82 0.64 -3.17 -10.21
N SER A 83 1.58 -2.75 -11.08
CA SER A 83 3.01 -2.69 -10.76
C SER A 83 3.26 -1.70 -9.62
N ILE A 84 2.64 -0.51 -9.67
CA ILE A 84 2.72 0.50 -8.61
C ILE A 84 2.22 -0.06 -7.28
N LYS A 85 0.99 -0.61 -7.25
CA LYS A 85 0.38 -1.17 -6.02
C LYS A 85 1.20 -2.32 -5.46
N LYS A 86 1.70 -3.23 -6.31
CA LYS A 86 2.57 -4.33 -5.89
C LYS A 86 3.85 -3.80 -5.27
N LYS A 87 4.50 -2.81 -5.91
CA LYS A 87 5.72 -2.20 -5.38
C LYS A 87 5.47 -1.48 -4.05
N ALA A 88 4.36 -0.77 -3.91
CA ALA A 88 4.00 -0.12 -2.65
C ALA A 88 3.77 -1.14 -1.51
N ILE A 89 3.21 -2.31 -1.81
CA ILE A 89 3.09 -3.43 -0.85
C ILE A 89 4.48 -3.98 -0.49
N GLU A 90 5.35 -4.22 -1.46
CA GLU A 90 6.74 -4.67 -1.24
C GLU A 90 7.51 -3.68 -0.35
N LEU A 91 7.31 -2.38 -0.57
CA LEU A 91 7.90 -1.28 0.20
C LEU A 91 7.16 -0.99 1.52
N LYS A 92 6.08 -1.73 1.83
CA LYS A 92 5.27 -1.58 3.05
C LYS A 92 4.67 -0.18 3.26
N LEU A 93 4.41 0.57 2.18
CA LEU A 93 3.88 1.95 2.21
C LEU A 93 2.43 2.05 2.72
N GLY A 94 1.77 0.92 2.97
CA GLY A 94 0.40 0.87 3.45
C GLY A 94 -0.63 1.31 2.40
N PRO A 95 -1.92 1.41 2.80
CA PRO A 95 -2.98 1.81 1.89
C PRO A 95 -2.84 3.27 1.44
N GLU A 96 -2.94 3.51 0.13
CA GLU A 96 -2.91 4.84 -0.51
C GLU A 96 -3.84 5.86 0.16
N ARG A 97 -5.08 5.44 0.46
CA ARG A 97 -6.09 6.29 1.12
C ARG A 97 -5.69 6.76 2.52
N ILE A 98 -4.77 6.06 3.20
CA ILE A 98 -4.30 6.44 4.52
C ILE A 98 -3.17 7.46 4.37
N ALA A 99 -2.26 7.27 3.41
CA ALA A 99 -1.15 8.21 3.24
C ALA A 99 -1.61 9.66 2.95
N ASN A 100 -2.86 9.89 2.54
CA ASN A 100 -3.38 11.21 2.15
C ASN A 100 -4.89 11.43 2.31
N GLY A 101 -5.60 10.54 3.00
CA GLY A 101 -7.04 10.64 3.11
C GLY A 101 -7.46 11.92 3.81
N GLU A 102 -8.38 12.69 3.20
CA GLU A 102 -9.03 13.84 3.85
C GLU A 102 -9.67 13.44 5.18
N PHE A 103 -10.03 12.16 5.30
CA PHE A 103 -10.59 11.57 6.48
C PHE A 103 -10.15 10.12 6.67
N LEU A 104 -10.22 9.69 7.93
CA LEU A 104 -9.84 8.38 8.42
C LEU A 104 -11.04 7.70 9.04
N THR A 105 -11.34 6.49 8.58
CA THR A 105 -12.36 5.65 9.20
C THR A 105 -11.84 5.07 10.51
N THR A 106 -12.74 4.49 11.31
CA THR A 106 -12.36 3.72 12.50
C THR A 106 -11.39 2.57 12.18
N GLY A 107 -11.53 1.97 11.01
CA GLY A 107 -10.63 0.93 10.50
C GLY A 107 -9.25 1.47 10.17
N ASP A 108 -9.16 2.65 9.56
CA ASP A 108 -7.88 3.28 9.22
C ASP A 108 -7.12 3.69 10.49
N ILE A 109 -7.80 4.33 11.47
CA ILE A 109 -7.19 4.67 12.76
C ILE A 109 -6.81 3.40 13.53
N GLY A 110 -7.64 2.36 13.51
CA GLY A 110 -7.34 1.08 14.12
C GLY A 110 -6.07 0.46 13.53
N TYR A 111 -5.92 0.51 12.21
CA TYR A 111 -4.72 0.07 11.50
C TYR A 111 -3.49 0.91 11.87
N LEU A 112 -3.62 2.24 11.93
CA LEU A 112 -2.54 3.16 12.28
C LEU A 112 -2.04 2.95 13.72
N LEU A 113 -2.96 2.73 14.67
CA LEU A 113 -2.63 2.61 16.09
C LEU A 113 -2.42 1.15 16.56
N ASN A 114 -2.63 0.19 15.66
CA ASN A 114 -2.72 -1.23 15.98
C ASN A 114 -3.73 -1.50 17.11
N LYS A 115 -4.97 -1.05 16.88
CA LYS A 115 -6.10 -1.14 17.81
C LYS A 115 -7.34 -1.68 17.09
N ASN A 116 -8.24 -2.30 17.85
CA ASN A 116 -9.51 -2.77 17.34
C ASN A 116 -10.37 -1.58 16.84
N PRO A 117 -10.93 -1.62 15.61
CA PRO A 117 -11.77 -0.53 15.08
C PRO A 117 -13.00 -0.19 15.95
N GLY A 118 -13.56 -1.16 16.67
CA GLY A 118 -14.64 -0.95 17.63
C GLY A 118 -14.21 -0.17 18.89
N LEU A 119 -12.93 -0.25 19.29
CA LEU A 119 -12.39 0.64 20.31
C LEU A 119 -12.28 2.08 19.79
N ILE A 120 -11.82 2.26 18.55
CA ILE A 120 -11.76 3.59 17.94
C ILE A 120 -13.17 4.19 17.81
N TYR A 121 -14.15 3.37 17.41
CA TYR A 121 -15.55 3.80 17.37
C TYR A 121 -16.01 4.36 18.73
N ARG A 122 -15.70 3.65 19.83
CA ARG A 122 -16.01 4.13 21.19
C ARG A 122 -15.31 5.45 21.50
N TRP A 123 -14.01 5.57 21.24
CA TRP A 123 -13.30 6.84 21.45
C TRP A 123 -13.90 8.01 20.67
N ILE A 124 -14.43 7.79 19.47
CA ILE A 124 -15.13 8.86 18.74
C ILE A 124 -16.48 9.18 19.38
N LYS A 125 -17.23 8.17 19.83
CA LYS A 125 -18.52 8.36 20.53
C LYS A 125 -18.37 9.06 21.88
N ASP A 126 -17.29 8.77 22.60
CA ASP A 126 -16.97 9.36 23.90
C ASP A 126 -16.35 10.76 23.76
N GLY A 127 -16.16 11.27 22.53
CA GLY A 127 -15.59 12.59 22.27
C GLY A 127 -14.07 12.70 22.42
N ILE A 128 -13.39 11.60 22.76
CA ILE A 128 -11.91 11.51 22.86
C ILE A 128 -11.27 11.80 21.49
N ILE A 129 -11.88 11.31 20.41
CA ILE A 129 -11.48 11.64 19.03
C ILE A 129 -12.64 12.36 18.36
N LYS A 130 -12.42 13.59 17.90
CA LYS A 130 -13.45 14.32 17.15
C LYS A 130 -13.69 13.69 15.77
N GLY A 131 -14.89 13.15 15.57
CA GLY A 131 -15.30 12.53 14.30
C GLY A 131 -16.79 12.73 14.05
N LYS A 132 -17.23 12.52 12.81
CA LYS A 132 -18.64 12.59 12.42
C LYS A 132 -18.97 11.52 11.38
N CYS A 133 -20.25 11.16 11.26
CA CYS A 133 -20.69 10.30 10.18
C CYS A 133 -20.84 11.13 8.91
N PHE A 134 -20.23 10.70 7.80
CA PHE A 134 -20.40 11.36 6.50
C PHE A 134 -20.20 10.40 5.33
N GLY A 135 -20.61 10.83 4.13
CA GLY A 135 -20.59 10.04 2.90
C GLY A 135 -21.88 9.24 2.69
N LYS A 136 -22.02 8.65 1.48
CA LYS A 136 -23.24 7.93 1.06
C LYS A 136 -23.64 6.78 1.98
N LYS A 137 -22.67 6.10 2.61
CA LYS A 137 -22.90 4.99 3.55
C LYS A 137 -22.85 5.40 5.04
N LYS A 138 -22.93 6.70 5.37
CA LYS A 138 -22.91 7.24 6.75
C LYS A 138 -21.83 6.61 7.66
N THR A 139 -20.61 6.46 7.14
CA THR A 139 -19.49 5.88 7.90
C THR A 139 -18.90 6.91 8.88
N LEU A 140 -18.54 6.47 10.08
CA LEU A 140 -17.90 7.31 11.09
C LEU A 140 -16.43 7.55 10.72
N GLN A 141 -16.07 8.81 10.55
CA GLN A 141 -14.72 9.17 10.12
C GLN A 141 -14.25 10.49 10.74
N THR A 142 -12.94 10.67 10.75
CA THR A 142 -12.20 11.66 11.52
C THR A 142 -11.16 12.33 10.62
N LYS A 143 -11.01 13.65 10.70
CA LYS A 143 -9.94 14.35 9.96
C LYS A 143 -8.57 14.00 10.56
N PRO A 144 -7.49 13.92 9.76
CA PRO A 144 -6.13 13.71 10.28
C PRO A 144 -5.74 14.66 11.41
N ASP A 145 -6.15 15.93 11.35
CA ASP A 145 -5.93 16.92 12.42
C ASP A 145 -6.49 16.48 13.78
N HIS A 146 -7.68 15.88 13.79
CA HIS A 146 -8.29 15.39 15.02
C HIS A 146 -7.61 14.11 15.53
N LEU A 147 -7.03 13.29 14.65
CA LEU A 147 -6.15 12.20 15.06
C LEU A 147 -4.86 12.74 15.70
N ILE A 148 -4.24 13.78 15.14
CA ILE A 148 -3.04 14.41 15.71
C ILE A 148 -3.33 14.98 17.10
N ILE A 149 -4.46 15.68 17.27
CA ILE A 149 -4.91 16.19 18.57
C ILE A 149 -5.05 15.03 19.57
N PHE A 150 -5.72 13.95 19.18
CA PHE A 150 -5.84 12.75 20.02
C PHE A 150 -4.48 12.17 20.43
N LEU A 151 -3.55 12.04 19.48
CA LEU A 151 -2.21 11.49 19.76
C LEU A 151 -1.46 12.33 20.79
N LYS A 152 -1.68 13.65 20.78
CA LYS A 152 -1.06 14.60 21.70
C LYS A 152 -1.72 14.57 23.08
N ASP A 153 -3.04 14.64 23.12
CA ASP A 153 -3.80 14.87 24.35
C ASP A 153 -4.05 13.58 25.13
N TYR A 154 -3.98 12.41 24.46
CA TYR A 154 -4.19 11.09 25.07
C TYR A 154 -3.01 10.12 24.80
N PRO A 155 -1.77 10.47 25.21
CA PRO A 155 -0.57 9.65 24.95
C PRO A 155 -0.58 8.29 25.66
N GLU A 156 -1.45 8.09 26.65
CA GLU A 156 -1.65 6.83 27.35
C GLU A 156 -2.52 5.83 26.56
N LYS A 157 -3.30 6.29 25.57
CA LYS A 157 -4.21 5.43 24.79
C LYS A 157 -3.53 4.74 23.60
N TRP A 158 -2.30 5.13 23.27
CA TRP A 158 -1.53 4.56 22.16
C TRP A 158 -0.06 4.32 22.53
N CYS A 159 0.59 3.47 21.75
CA CYS A 159 1.97 3.09 21.98
C CYS A 159 2.72 3.12 20.66
N ALA A 160 3.80 3.91 20.59
CA ALA A 160 4.51 4.16 19.33
C ALA A 160 5.18 2.90 18.77
N ASN A 161 5.56 1.95 19.63
CA ASN A 161 6.17 0.69 19.22
C ASN A 161 5.21 -0.27 18.50
N LYS A 162 3.90 -0.10 18.70
CA LYS A 162 2.82 -0.89 18.08
C LYS A 162 2.19 -0.15 16.91
N ALA A 163 2.20 1.18 16.94
CA ALA A 163 1.62 2.01 15.91
C ALA A 163 2.47 2.05 14.63
N ARG A 164 1.81 2.31 13.50
CA ARG A 164 2.42 2.55 12.19
C ARG A 164 2.89 4.01 12.08
N ILE A 165 3.93 4.33 12.86
CA ILE A 165 4.52 5.68 12.91
C ILE A 165 4.96 6.16 11.53
N ASP A 166 5.45 5.25 10.69
CA ASP A 166 5.77 5.49 9.28
C ASP A 166 4.59 6.10 8.50
N LEU A 167 3.37 5.64 8.77
CA LEU A 167 2.14 6.10 8.12
C LEU A 167 1.46 7.27 8.85
N ILE A 168 1.80 7.53 10.11
CA ILE A 168 1.28 8.67 10.87
C ILE A 168 2.08 9.94 10.58
N LYS A 169 3.41 9.84 10.41
CA LYS A 169 4.30 10.98 10.12
C LYS A 169 3.82 11.89 8.98
N PRO A 170 3.35 11.36 7.82
CA PRO A 170 2.86 12.18 6.71
C PRO A 170 1.82 13.23 7.08
N TYR A 171 0.93 12.96 8.04
CA TYR A 171 -0.13 13.89 8.43
C TYR A 171 0.38 15.17 9.10
N PHE A 172 1.61 15.17 9.64
CA PHE A 172 2.21 16.37 10.24
C PHE A 172 2.68 17.38 9.19
N TYR A 173 3.05 16.92 8.00
CA TYR A 173 3.64 17.75 6.95
C TYR A 173 2.61 18.47 6.07
N TYR A 174 1.31 18.17 6.22
CA TYR A 174 0.24 18.86 5.50
C TYR A 174 0.13 20.36 5.86
N LYS A 175 0.74 20.81 6.96
CA LYS A 175 0.68 22.20 7.45
C LYS A 175 1.97 23.02 7.26
N ASN A 176 2.80 22.71 6.26
CA ASN A 176 4.08 23.40 6.00
C ASN A 176 5.05 23.41 7.20
N ARG A 177 4.96 22.43 8.11
CA ARG A 177 6.01 22.24 9.12
C ARG A 177 7.13 21.42 8.50
N ALA A 178 8.35 21.92 8.54
CA ALA A 178 9.53 21.17 8.11
C ALA A 178 9.79 19.97 9.04
N ASP A 179 9.43 20.08 10.33
CA ASP A 179 9.79 19.12 11.36
C ASP A 179 8.60 18.54 12.14
N LEU A 180 8.80 17.35 12.69
CA LEU A 180 7.86 16.70 13.61
C LEU A 180 7.86 17.41 14.98
N PRO A 181 6.71 17.56 15.64
CA PRO A 181 6.65 18.18 16.97
C PRO A 181 7.45 17.40 18.03
N ASP A 182 8.11 18.13 18.94
CA ASP A 182 8.93 17.54 20.00
C ASP A 182 8.18 16.52 20.86
N TRP A 183 6.93 16.81 21.23
CA TRP A 183 6.11 15.89 22.03
C TRP A 183 5.94 14.53 21.35
N PHE A 184 5.82 14.52 20.02
CA PHE A 184 5.63 13.30 19.24
C PHE A 184 6.94 12.52 19.16
N THR A 185 8.04 13.22 18.82
CA THR A 185 9.38 12.62 18.74
C THR A 185 9.81 12.06 20.09
N ASN A 186 9.57 12.77 21.20
CA ASN A 186 9.88 12.32 22.55
C ASN A 186 9.06 11.09 22.96
N LYS A 187 7.75 11.08 22.67
CA LYS A 187 6.89 9.91 22.91
C LYS A 187 7.37 8.68 22.13
N VAL A 188 7.71 8.85 20.85
CA VAL A 188 8.25 7.75 20.02
C VAL A 188 9.55 7.21 20.60
N ARG A 189 10.51 8.08 20.96
CA ARG A 189 11.77 7.67 21.60
C ARG A 189 11.53 6.93 22.92
N LYS A 190 10.66 7.47 23.78
CA LYS A 190 10.31 6.89 25.08
C LYS A 190 9.77 5.47 24.93
N ASP A 191 8.74 5.27 24.10
CA ASP A 191 8.10 3.96 23.91
C ASP A 191 9.00 2.91 23.25
N VAL A 192 9.94 3.34 22.40
CA VAL A 192 10.96 2.45 21.82
C VAL A 192 12.01 2.04 22.86
N TYR A 193 12.46 2.99 23.70
CA TYR A 193 13.45 2.72 24.75
C TYR A 193 12.94 1.73 25.82
N TYR A 194 11.70 1.86 26.28
CA TYR A 194 11.10 0.93 27.27
C TYR A 194 11.03 -0.52 26.77
N LYS A 195 10.97 -0.75 25.46
CA LYS A 195 10.98 -2.09 24.88
C LYS A 195 12.36 -2.77 24.95
N ASN A 196 13.43 -1.97 24.87
CA ASN A 196 14.80 -2.46 24.81
C ASN A 196 15.50 -2.46 26.19
N SER A 197 14.80 -2.03 27.24
CA SER A 197 15.32 -2.06 28.61
C SER A 197 15.19 -3.48 29.20
N PRO A 198 16.23 -4.04 29.86
CA PRO A 198 16.22 -5.43 30.36
C PRO A 198 15.16 -5.73 31.43
N THR A 199 14.59 -4.70 32.05
CA THR A 199 13.58 -4.79 33.12
C THR A 199 12.18 -4.54 32.58
N GLY A 200 11.73 -5.40 31.66
CA GLY A 200 10.33 -5.46 31.25
C GLY A 200 9.46 -6.06 32.36
N ILE A 201 9.10 -5.25 33.36
CA ILE A 201 8.05 -5.57 34.34
C ILE A 201 7.04 -4.44 34.31
N LEU A 202 5.84 -4.75 33.84
CA LEU A 202 4.53 -4.50 34.48
C LEU A 202 3.47 -5.33 33.74
#